data_AF-A0A939G5M2-F1
#
_entry.id   AF-A0A939G5M2-F1
#
_cell.length_a   1.000
_cell.length_b   1.000
_cell.length_c   1.000
_cell.angle_alpha   90.00
_cell.angle_beta   90.00
_cell.angle_gamma   90.00
#
_symmetry.space_group_name_H-M   'P 1'
#
loop_
_entity.id
_entity.type
_entity.pdbx_description
1 polymer ?
#
loop_
_entity_poly.entity_id
_entity_poly.type
_entity_poly.pdbx_seq_one_letter_code
_entity_poly.pdbx_strand_id
1 'polypeptide(L)'
;MHPTLVIPAQPMLDRFVGLMQVAGAFYRGNAANPPKVMDISQDDVQTLFRSLNAHGVQYLLVGGMANIVHGYIRTTEDLDLWIRVGDENKAQLVQALAENEVAGAELLLNVPLLFGWSTVSVGKRGFTLDMGHSLKAFADEEFDACYARARQATFDDVPFKVLNLTDLIAEKKATGRPKDLGDIDELLRIQKQ
;
A
#
# COMPACT_ATOMS: atom_id res chain seq x y z
N MET A 1 23.17 -11.75 -15.64
CA MET A 1 22.41 -10.50 -15.43
C MET A 1 21.09 -10.65 -16.16
N HIS A 2 20.00 -10.93 -15.45
CA HIS A 2 18.67 -10.93 -16.07
C HIS A 2 18.25 -9.47 -16.25
N PRO A 3 17.73 -9.07 -17.42
CA PRO A 3 17.16 -7.75 -17.60
C PRO A 3 15.97 -7.66 -16.64
N THR A 4 16.06 -6.80 -15.63
CA THR A 4 14.90 -6.41 -14.85
C THR A 4 13.98 -5.68 -15.81
N LEU A 5 12.96 -6.38 -16.31
CA LEU A 5 11.91 -5.78 -17.11
C LEU A 5 11.20 -4.77 -16.19
N VAL A 6 11.59 -3.49 -16.29
CA VAL A 6 10.84 -2.40 -15.68
C VAL A 6 9.57 -2.28 -16.48
N ILE A 7 8.57 -3.11 -16.18
CA ILE A 7 7.21 -2.87 -16.66
C ILE A 7 6.85 -1.49 -16.14
N PRO A 8 6.59 -0.47 -16.98
CA PRO A 8 6.13 0.81 -16.48
C PRO A 8 4.85 0.54 -15.69
N ALA A 9 4.80 0.95 -14.43
CA ALA A 9 3.60 0.74 -13.61
C ALA A 9 2.40 1.49 -14.22
N GLN A 10 2.65 2.60 -14.94
CA GLN A 10 1.60 3.51 -15.41
C GLN A 10 0.50 2.84 -16.26
N PRO A 11 0.77 2.13 -17.38
CA PRO A 11 -0.33 1.55 -18.19
C PRO A 11 -1.16 0.50 -17.44
N MET A 12 -0.55 -0.17 -16.47
CA MET A 12 -1.21 -1.14 -15.62
C MET A 12 -2.05 -0.47 -14.54
N LEU A 13 -1.53 0.60 -13.92
CA LEU A 13 -2.27 1.42 -12.97
C LEU A 13 -3.46 2.10 -13.66
N ASP A 14 -3.31 2.58 -14.90
CA ASP A 14 -4.42 3.16 -15.67
C ASP A 14 -5.56 2.14 -15.90
N ARG A 15 -5.22 0.88 -16.19
CA ARG A 15 -6.21 -0.20 -16.32
C ARG A 15 -6.90 -0.51 -14.99
N PHE A 16 -6.15 -0.49 -13.90
CA PHE A 16 -6.71 -0.67 -12.56
C PHE A 16 -7.65 0.48 -12.19
N VAL A 17 -7.25 1.73 -12.43
CA VAL A 17 -8.06 2.94 -12.21
C VAL A 17 -9.39 2.82 -12.94
N GLY A 18 -9.37 2.46 -14.23
CA GLY A 18 -10.59 2.24 -15.01
C GLY A 18 -11.50 1.15 -14.43
N LEU A 19 -10.92 0.03 -14.01
CA LEU A 19 -11.67 -1.05 -13.34
C LEU A 19 -12.31 -0.57 -12.03
N MET A 20 -11.57 0.15 -11.19
CA MET A 20 -12.05 0.61 -9.89
C MET A 20 -13.13 1.69 -10.01
N GLN A 21 -13.04 2.57 -11.01
CA GLN A 21 -14.09 3.55 -11.29
C GLN A 21 -15.41 2.85 -11.64
N VAL A 22 -15.37 1.84 -12.52
CA VAL A 22 -16.54 1.05 -12.92
C VAL A 22 -17.08 0.22 -11.74
N ALA A 23 -16.22 -0.53 -11.07
CA ALA A 23 -16.60 -1.34 -9.91
C ALA A 23 -17.22 -0.47 -8.81
N GLY A 24 -16.64 0.70 -8.55
CA GLY A 24 -17.16 1.64 -7.57
C GLY A 24 -18.50 2.26 -7.95
N ALA A 25 -18.75 2.49 -9.24
CA ALA A 25 -20.06 2.94 -9.69
C ALA A 25 -21.14 1.87 -9.41
N PHE A 26 -20.88 0.60 -9.72
CA PHE A 26 -21.80 -0.49 -9.40
C PHE A 26 -21.97 -0.69 -7.90
N TYR A 27 -20.87 -0.63 -7.13
CA TYR A 27 -20.91 -0.82 -5.69
C TYR A 27 -21.73 0.28 -4.99
N ARG A 28 -21.57 1.55 -5.38
CA ARG A 28 -22.39 2.67 -4.87
C ARG A 28 -23.85 2.65 -5.34
N GLY A 29 -24.15 1.90 -6.42
CA GLY A 29 -25.52 1.69 -6.89
C GLY A 29 -26.40 0.93 -5.89
N ASN A 30 -25.79 0.19 -4.95
CA ASN A 30 -26.49 -0.38 -3.81
C ASN A 30 -26.34 0.53 -2.59
N ALA A 31 -27.43 1.18 -2.16
CA ALA A 31 -27.44 2.10 -1.02
C ALA A 31 -27.08 1.45 0.33
N ALA A 32 -27.12 0.11 0.42
CA ALA A 32 -26.69 -0.63 1.61
C ALA A 32 -25.17 -0.85 1.67
N ASN A 33 -24.43 -0.56 0.59
CA ASN A 33 -23.00 -0.76 0.57
C ASN A 33 -22.28 0.42 1.26
N PRO A 34 -21.29 0.15 2.13
CA PRO A 34 -20.47 1.21 2.72
C PRO A 34 -19.62 1.92 1.64
N PRO A 35 -19.21 3.18 1.81
CA PRO A 35 -18.24 3.81 0.92
C PRO A 35 -16.85 3.17 1.17
N LYS A 36 -16.41 2.28 0.27
CA LYS A 36 -15.16 1.51 0.46
C LYS A 36 -14.25 1.43 -0.76
N VAL A 37 -14.50 2.23 -1.78
CA VAL A 37 -13.73 2.12 -3.02
C VAL A 37 -12.57 3.10 -3.01
N MET A 38 -11.38 2.54 -2.83
CA MET A 38 -10.11 3.23 -3.04
C MET A 38 -9.59 2.93 -4.44
N ASP A 39 -8.96 3.93 -5.03
CA ASP A 39 -8.10 3.78 -6.19
C ASP A 39 -6.89 4.69 -6.02
N ILE A 40 -5.74 4.28 -6.55
CA ILE A 40 -4.49 5.02 -6.45
C ILE A 40 -4.60 6.40 -7.09
N SER A 41 -5.45 6.59 -8.11
CA SER A 41 -5.64 7.89 -8.77
C SER A 41 -6.39 8.93 -7.94
N GLN A 42 -6.95 8.56 -6.79
CA GLN A 42 -7.69 9.51 -5.97
C GLN A 42 -6.76 10.59 -5.39
N ASP A 43 -7.19 11.84 -5.47
CA ASP A 43 -6.45 13.00 -4.98
C ASP A 43 -5.98 12.83 -3.53
N ASP A 44 -6.83 12.26 -2.67
CA ASP A 44 -6.53 11.99 -1.27
C ASP A 44 -5.35 11.00 -1.12
N VAL A 45 -5.29 9.95 -1.95
CA VAL A 45 -4.19 8.95 -1.94
C VAL A 45 -2.89 9.59 -2.44
N GLN A 46 -2.97 10.37 -3.51
CA GLN A 46 -1.81 11.08 -4.07
C GLN A 46 -1.27 12.14 -3.11
N THR A 47 -2.16 12.81 -2.37
CA THR A 47 -1.79 13.80 -1.36
C THR A 47 -1.12 13.14 -0.16
N LEU A 48 -1.60 11.98 0.28
CA LEU A 48 -0.93 11.19 1.30
C LEU A 48 0.49 10.82 0.88
N PHE A 49 0.69 10.25 -0.32
CA PHE A 49 2.04 9.89 -0.78
C PHE A 49 2.97 11.11 -0.87
N ARG A 50 2.48 12.26 -1.36
CA ARG A 50 3.26 13.50 -1.39
C ARG A 50 3.69 13.93 0.01
N SER A 51 2.79 13.89 0.99
CA SER A 51 3.11 14.28 2.37
C SER A 51 4.08 13.28 3.02
N LEU A 52 3.87 11.97 2.86
CA LEU A 52 4.82 10.95 3.34
C LEU A 52 6.23 11.18 2.78
N ASN A 53 6.34 11.49 1.48
CA ASN A 53 7.63 11.79 0.85
C ASN A 53 8.25 13.09 1.36
N ALA A 54 7.45 14.14 1.55
CA ALA A 54 7.90 15.44 2.04
C ALA A 54 8.44 15.37 3.47
N HIS A 55 7.85 14.52 4.31
CA HIS A 55 8.32 14.26 5.68
C HIS A 55 9.43 13.22 5.76
N GLY A 56 9.82 12.59 4.64
CA GLY A 56 10.88 11.59 4.61
C GLY A 56 10.49 10.24 5.23
N VAL A 57 9.19 9.94 5.31
CA VAL A 57 8.69 8.71 5.94
C VAL A 57 9.22 7.48 5.19
N GLN A 58 9.85 6.59 5.94
CA GLN A 58 10.33 5.30 5.46
C GLN A 58 9.22 4.25 5.60
N TYR A 59 8.59 3.94 4.48
CA TYR A 59 7.52 2.95 4.37
C TYR A 59 7.67 2.08 3.12
N LEU A 60 6.97 0.95 3.09
CA LEU A 60 6.74 0.13 1.90
C LEU A 60 5.25 -0.13 1.72
N LEU A 61 4.74 0.14 0.52
CA LEU A 61 3.43 -0.32 0.10
C LEU A 61 3.43 -1.85 -0.01
N VAL A 62 2.49 -2.48 0.69
CA VAL A 62 2.31 -3.95 0.74
C VAL A 62 0.87 -4.31 0.33
N GLY A 63 0.44 -5.54 0.61
CA GLY A 63 -0.96 -5.93 0.51
C GLY A 63 -1.52 -5.93 -0.91
N GLY A 64 -2.81 -5.57 -1.03
CA GLY A 64 -3.55 -5.66 -2.30
C GLY A 64 -3.04 -4.71 -3.37
N MET A 65 -2.68 -3.48 -2.99
CA MET A 65 -2.12 -2.53 -3.95
C MET A 65 -0.73 -2.92 -4.45
N ALA A 66 0.10 -3.56 -3.61
CA ALA A 66 1.37 -4.09 -4.10
C ALA A 66 1.18 -5.15 -5.20
N ASN A 67 0.15 -6.01 -5.09
CA ASN A 67 -0.18 -6.98 -6.15
C ASN A 67 -0.47 -6.29 -7.48
N ILE A 68 -1.27 -5.23 -7.43
CA ILE A 68 -1.68 -4.48 -8.61
C ILE A 68 -0.46 -3.87 -9.26
N VAL A 69 0.44 -3.21 -8.51
CA VAL A 69 1.68 -2.61 -9.07
C VAL A 69 2.60 -3.65 -9.73
N HIS A 70 2.56 -4.91 -9.28
CA HIS A 70 3.32 -6.01 -9.88
C HIS A 70 2.62 -6.68 -11.06
N GLY A 71 1.36 -6.32 -11.37
CA GLY A 71 0.65 -6.81 -12.56
C GLY A 71 -0.52 -7.73 -12.29
N TYR A 72 -0.84 -8.00 -11.02
CA TYR A 72 -2.03 -8.74 -10.66
C TYR A 72 -3.18 -7.80 -10.33
N ILE A 73 -4.00 -7.50 -11.33
CA ILE A 73 -5.17 -6.63 -11.19
C ILE A 73 -6.29 -7.38 -10.45
N ARG A 74 -6.65 -6.86 -9.27
CA ARG A 74 -7.81 -7.26 -8.46
C ARG A 74 -8.37 -6.02 -7.75
N THR A 75 -9.55 -6.12 -7.16
CA THR A 75 -10.08 -5.04 -6.31
C THR A 75 -9.36 -4.99 -4.96
N THR A 76 -9.24 -3.82 -4.34
CA THR A 76 -8.78 -3.65 -2.95
C THR A 76 -9.54 -2.50 -2.32
N GLU A 77 -9.74 -2.55 -1.01
CA GLU A 77 -10.50 -1.54 -0.24
C GLU A 77 -9.58 -0.66 0.61
N ASP A 78 -8.37 -1.15 0.92
CA ASP A 78 -7.45 -0.54 1.87
C ASP A 78 -6.05 -0.35 1.26
N LEU A 79 -5.28 0.59 1.84
CA LEU A 79 -3.91 0.92 1.51
C LEU A 79 -3.06 0.41 2.67
N ASP A 80 -2.26 -0.62 2.42
CA ASP A 80 -1.46 -1.26 3.46
C ASP A 80 -0.01 -0.74 3.41
N LEU A 81 0.47 -0.12 4.49
CA LEU A 81 1.86 0.36 4.59
C LEU A 81 2.63 -0.37 5.69
N TRP A 82 3.76 -0.96 5.33
CA TRP A 82 4.78 -1.39 6.30
C TRP A 82 5.67 -0.21 6.65
N ILE A 83 5.64 0.22 7.91
CA ILE A 83 6.34 1.39 8.43
C ILE A 83 7.62 0.95 9.14
N ARG A 84 8.76 1.58 8.82
CA ARG A 84 10.02 1.31 9.53
C ARG A 84 9.89 1.64 11.02
N VAL A 85 10.38 0.74 11.87
CA VAL A 85 10.48 1.00 13.32
C VAL A 85 11.48 2.12 13.59
N GLY A 86 11.11 3.04 14.48
CA GLY A 86 11.98 4.11 14.96
C GLY A 86 11.19 5.37 15.32
N ASP A 87 11.54 6.01 16.43
CA ASP A 87 10.81 7.17 16.96
C ASP A 87 10.79 8.34 15.97
N GLU A 88 11.90 8.57 15.26
CA GLU A 88 12.01 9.62 14.24
C GLU A 88 11.07 9.35 13.06
N ASN A 89 11.09 8.14 12.50
CA ASN A 89 10.22 7.77 11.37
C ASN A 89 8.73 7.83 11.76
N LYS A 90 8.43 7.45 13.00
CA LYS A 90 7.07 7.51 13.54
C LYS A 90 6.60 8.95 13.75
N ALA A 91 7.47 9.83 14.21
CA ALA A 91 7.18 11.26 14.30
C ALA A 91 6.92 11.86 12.91
N GLN A 92 7.75 11.54 11.91
CA GLN A 92 7.55 11.94 10.51
C GLN A 92 6.21 11.44 9.95
N LEU A 93 5.86 10.16 10.21
CA LEU A 93 4.56 9.60 9.84
C LEU A 93 3.41 10.41 10.44
N VAL A 94 3.47 10.72 11.74
CA VAL A 94 2.42 11.48 12.42
C VAL A 94 2.28 12.89 11.86
N GLN A 95 3.37 13.57 11.53
CA GLN A 95 3.32 14.88 10.87
C GLN A 95 2.64 14.77 9.49
N ALA A 96 3.00 13.76 8.70
CA ALA A 96 2.38 13.54 7.40
C ALA A 96 0.88 13.24 7.51
N LEU A 97 0.47 12.43 8.49
CA LEU A 97 -0.95 12.13 8.73
C LEU A 97 -1.72 13.36 9.21
N ALA A 98 -1.12 14.18 10.07
CA ALA A 98 -1.73 15.44 10.53
C ALA A 98 -1.95 16.44 9.38
N GLU A 99 -1.00 16.55 8.44
CA GLU A 99 -1.16 17.35 7.22
C GLU A 99 -2.30 16.87 6.32
N ASN A 100 -2.63 15.58 6.39
CA ASN A 100 -3.75 14.97 5.67
C ASN A 100 -5.05 14.95 6.48
N GLU A 101 -5.14 15.79 7.53
CA GLU A 101 -6.32 15.96 8.38
C GLU A 101 -6.78 14.65 9.08
N VAL A 102 -5.86 13.71 9.31
CA VAL A 102 -6.18 12.45 10.02
C VAL A 102 -6.40 12.75 11.50
N ALA A 103 -7.64 12.59 11.95
CA ALA A 103 -8.01 12.82 13.34
C ALA A 103 -7.27 11.87 14.30
N GLY A 104 -6.65 12.43 15.34
CA GLY A 104 -5.96 11.65 16.37
C GLY A 104 -4.64 11.02 15.91
N ALA A 105 -4.04 11.50 14.82
CA ALA A 105 -2.76 11.01 14.32
C ALA A 105 -1.67 11.01 15.41
N GLU A 106 -1.67 12.00 16.30
CA GLU A 106 -0.74 12.13 17.43
C GLU A 106 -0.80 10.96 18.41
N LEU A 107 -1.93 10.27 18.52
CA LEU A 107 -2.08 9.09 19.37
C LEU A 107 -1.20 7.94 18.89
N LEU A 108 -0.88 7.91 17.59
CA LEU A 108 -0.04 6.87 17.01
C LEU A 108 1.39 6.89 17.59
N LEU A 109 1.91 8.04 18.03
CA LEU A 109 3.25 8.15 18.62
C LEU A 109 3.48 7.14 19.75
N ASN A 110 2.44 6.86 20.55
CA ASN A 110 2.56 6.10 21.79
C ASN A 110 2.06 4.65 21.69
N VAL A 111 1.66 4.18 20.50
CA VAL A 111 1.11 2.82 20.31
C VAL A 111 1.87 2.06 19.22
N PRO A 112 2.04 0.73 19.32
CA PRO A 112 2.58 -0.05 18.21
C PRO A 112 1.66 0.03 16.99
N LEU A 113 2.24 0.06 15.79
CA LEU A 113 1.49 -0.03 14.54
C LEU A 113 1.26 -1.49 14.16
N LEU A 114 0.01 -1.96 14.24
CA LEU A 114 -0.35 -3.34 13.98
C LEU A 114 -1.40 -3.39 12.88
N PHE A 115 -1.12 -4.14 11.81
CA PHE A 115 -2.08 -4.35 10.72
C PHE A 115 -3.43 -4.85 11.26
N GLY A 116 -4.52 -4.23 10.81
CA GLY A 116 -5.89 -4.48 11.26
C GLY A 116 -6.29 -3.81 12.58
N TRP A 117 -5.36 -3.14 13.28
CA TRP A 117 -5.63 -2.40 14.52
C TRP A 117 -5.23 -0.93 14.42
N SER A 118 -4.20 -0.63 13.62
CA SER A 118 -3.67 0.71 13.41
C SER A 118 -4.15 1.28 12.09
N THR A 119 -5.47 1.31 11.95
CA THR A 119 -6.17 1.73 10.74
C THR A 119 -6.75 3.12 10.93
N VAL A 120 -6.56 3.99 9.94
CA VAL A 120 -7.08 5.37 9.95
C VAL A 120 -7.83 5.69 8.65
N SER A 121 -8.78 6.62 8.72
CA SER A 121 -9.42 7.19 7.54
C SER A 121 -8.63 8.42 7.09
N VAL A 122 -8.27 8.47 5.81
CA VAL A 122 -7.50 9.56 5.22
C VAL A 122 -8.32 10.27 4.15
N GLY A 123 -8.20 11.60 4.13
CA GLY A 123 -8.79 12.45 3.09
C GLY A 123 -10.29 12.66 3.19
N LYS A 124 -10.82 13.52 2.32
CA LYS A 124 -12.23 13.97 2.38
C LYS A 124 -13.21 12.94 1.85
N ARG A 125 -12.80 12.16 0.85
CA ARG A 125 -13.63 11.07 0.30
C ARG A 125 -13.53 9.80 1.15
N GLY A 126 -12.53 9.76 2.03
CA GLY A 126 -12.30 8.71 3.03
C GLY A 126 -11.81 7.43 2.37
N PHE A 127 -10.53 7.14 2.54
CA PHE A 127 -10.00 5.80 2.28
C PHE A 127 -9.30 5.24 3.52
N THR A 128 -9.27 3.93 3.60
CA THR A 128 -8.66 3.22 4.73
C THR A 128 -7.15 3.09 4.51
N LEU A 129 -6.36 3.68 5.41
CA LEU A 129 -4.93 3.41 5.52
C LEU A 129 -4.72 2.43 6.69
N ASP A 130 -4.21 1.24 6.40
CA ASP A 130 -3.82 0.24 7.40
C ASP A 130 -2.29 0.18 7.53
N MET A 131 -1.78 0.24 8.75
CA MET A 131 -0.36 0.39 9.02
C MET A 131 0.14 -0.72 9.94
N GLY A 132 1.33 -1.23 9.65
CA GLY A 132 2.01 -2.18 10.52
C GLY A 132 3.51 -1.91 10.58
N HIS A 133 4.13 -2.20 11.72
CA HIS A 133 5.59 -2.11 11.87
C HIS A 133 6.31 -3.43 11.53
N SER A 134 5.57 -4.54 11.46
CA SER A 134 6.13 -5.88 11.23
C SER A 134 5.36 -6.63 10.14
N LEU A 135 6.09 -7.46 9.39
CA LEU A 135 5.57 -8.45 8.46
C LEU A 135 5.85 -9.86 9.01
N LYS A 136 5.06 -10.87 8.62
CA LYS A 136 5.27 -12.23 9.14
C LYS A 136 6.47 -12.94 8.53
N ALA A 137 6.88 -12.57 7.32
CA ALA A 137 8.02 -13.17 6.64
C ALA A 137 9.37 -12.53 7.01
N PHE A 138 9.38 -11.39 7.71
CA PHE A 138 10.57 -10.58 7.92
C PHE A 138 10.69 -10.13 9.37
N ALA A 139 11.89 -10.17 9.93
CA ALA A 139 12.21 -9.49 11.18
C ALA A 139 12.25 -7.97 10.98
N ASP A 140 12.14 -7.21 12.07
CA ASP A 140 12.14 -5.75 12.02
C ASP A 140 13.45 -5.19 11.42
N GLU A 141 14.59 -5.85 11.69
CA GLU A 141 15.91 -5.46 11.19
C GLU A 141 16.06 -5.66 9.66
N GLU A 142 15.17 -6.44 9.04
CA GLU A 142 15.21 -6.70 7.60
C GLU A 142 14.51 -5.59 6.78
N PHE A 143 13.84 -4.63 7.44
CA PHE A 143 13.17 -3.52 6.76
C PHE A 143 14.11 -2.80 5.79
N ASP A 144 15.31 -2.42 6.24
CA ASP A 144 16.25 -1.63 5.45
C ASP A 144 16.72 -2.40 4.20
N ALA A 145 16.89 -3.71 4.32
CA ALA A 145 17.24 -4.59 3.20
C ALA A 145 16.09 -4.70 2.19
N CYS A 146 14.84 -4.81 2.66
CA CYS A 146 13.64 -4.79 1.81
C CYS A 146 13.46 -3.43 1.13
N TYR A 147 13.68 -2.34 1.87
CA TYR A 147 13.54 -0.96 1.41
C TYR A 147 14.56 -0.58 0.33
N ALA A 148 15.77 -1.13 0.41
CA ALA A 148 16.83 -0.95 -0.58
C ALA A 148 16.51 -1.62 -1.92
N ARG A 149 15.87 -2.80 -1.91
CA ARG A 149 15.47 -3.56 -3.11
C ARG A 149 14.02 -3.34 -3.54
N ALA A 150 13.33 -2.43 -2.88
CA ALA A 150 11.94 -2.08 -3.16
C ALA A 150 11.76 -1.63 -4.61
N ARG A 151 10.60 -1.96 -5.17
CA ARG A 151 10.20 -1.45 -6.47
C ARG A 151 9.82 0.02 -6.32
N GLN A 152 10.44 0.89 -7.13
CA GLN A 152 9.98 2.26 -7.29
C GLN A 152 8.82 2.28 -8.28
N ALA A 153 7.74 2.96 -7.91
CA ALA A 153 6.59 3.19 -8.76
C ALA A 153 6.18 4.65 -8.68
N THR A 154 5.46 5.11 -9.70
CA THR A 154 4.95 6.48 -9.81
C THR A 154 3.53 6.44 -10.33
N PHE A 155 2.70 7.37 -9.88
CA PHE A 155 1.40 7.68 -10.48
C PHE A 155 1.23 9.20 -10.42
N ASP A 156 0.83 9.84 -11.53
CA ASP A 156 0.77 11.31 -11.65
C ASP A 156 2.03 12.02 -11.12
N ASP A 157 3.21 11.49 -11.49
CA ASP A 157 4.54 11.95 -11.07
C ASP A 157 4.81 11.92 -9.55
N VAL A 158 3.92 11.32 -8.75
CA VAL A 158 4.14 11.09 -7.32
C VAL A 158 4.83 9.74 -7.13
N PRO A 159 6.09 9.70 -6.65
CA PRO A 159 6.78 8.46 -6.40
C PRO A 159 6.30 7.79 -5.11
N PHE A 160 6.30 6.47 -5.08
CA PHE A 160 6.09 5.67 -3.88
C PHE A 160 6.87 4.36 -3.97
N LYS A 161 7.20 3.77 -2.81
CA LYS A 161 7.95 2.51 -2.73
C LYS A 161 7.03 1.33 -2.45
N VAL A 162 7.27 0.25 -3.18
CA VAL A 162 6.49 -0.99 -3.10
C VAL A 162 7.40 -2.14 -2.73
N LEU A 163 6.94 -3.00 -1.81
CA LEU A 163 7.64 -4.23 -1.48
C LEU A 163 7.93 -5.03 -2.76
N ASN A 164 9.16 -5.54 -2.89
CA ASN A 164 9.57 -6.26 -4.09
C ASN A 164 8.69 -7.51 -4.29
N LEU A 165 8.49 -7.93 -5.55
CA LEU A 165 7.63 -9.08 -5.89
C LEU A 165 8.00 -10.34 -5.10
N THR A 166 9.29 -10.65 -4.99
CA THR A 166 9.75 -11.86 -4.28
C THR A 166 9.42 -11.79 -2.78
N ASP A 167 9.59 -10.60 -2.20
CA ASP A 167 9.30 -10.36 -0.79
C ASP A 167 7.81 -10.36 -0.50
N LEU A 168 7.00 -9.82 -1.42
CA LEU A 168 5.55 -9.83 -1.34
C LEU A 168 5.01 -11.27 -1.39
N ILE A 169 5.57 -12.12 -2.24
CA ILE A 169 5.21 -13.55 -2.29
C ILE A 169 5.59 -14.24 -0.98
N ALA A 170 6.78 -13.96 -0.43
CA ALA A 170 7.23 -14.51 0.84
C ALA A 170 6.29 -14.11 1.98
N GLU A 171 5.93 -12.82 2.06
CA GLU A 171 5.01 -12.30 3.07
C GLU A 171 3.63 -12.95 2.97
N LYS A 172 3.08 -13.07 1.77
CA LYS A 172 1.77 -13.72 1.57
C LYS A 172 1.78 -15.19 1.99
N LYS A 173 2.86 -15.92 1.70
CA LYS A 173 3.03 -17.30 2.15
C LYS A 173 3.09 -17.42 3.66
N ALA A 174 3.83 -16.53 4.33
CA ALA A 174 3.95 -16.51 5.78
C ALA A 174 2.64 -16.09 6.46
N THR A 175 1.90 -15.15 5.85
CA THR A 175 0.61 -14.68 6.36
C THR A 175 -0.50 -15.70 6.21
N GLY A 176 -0.60 -16.37 5.06
CA GLY A 176 -1.48 -17.52 4.84
C GLY A 176 -2.98 -17.23 4.96
N ARG A 177 -3.44 -15.99 4.72
CA ARG A 177 -4.89 -15.71 4.70
C ARG A 177 -5.52 -16.38 3.47
N PRO A 178 -6.80 -16.79 3.51
CA PRO A 178 -7.47 -17.39 2.36
C PRO A 178 -7.35 -16.56 1.06
N LYS A 179 -7.43 -15.23 1.17
CA LYS A 179 -7.23 -14.31 0.02
C LYS A 179 -5.80 -14.34 -0.54
N ASP A 180 -4.80 -14.57 0.31
CA ASP A 180 -3.39 -14.57 -0.11
C ASP A 180 -3.05 -15.82 -0.94
N LEU A 181 -3.77 -16.94 -0.78
CA LEU A 181 -3.54 -18.15 -1.57
C LEU A 181 -3.77 -17.93 -3.07
N GLY A 182 -4.87 -17.27 -3.42
CA GLY A 182 -5.15 -16.91 -4.82
C GLY A 182 -4.17 -15.88 -5.37
N ASP A 183 -3.77 -14.92 -4.54
CA ASP A 183 -2.77 -13.91 -4.91
C ASP A 183 -1.40 -14.56 -5.21
N ILE A 184 -0.95 -15.55 -4.42
CA ILE A 184 0.36 -16.21 -4.60
C ILE A 184 0.47 -16.89 -5.97
N ASP A 185 -0.57 -17.60 -6.40
CA ASP A 185 -0.54 -18.33 -7.68
C ASP A 185 -0.33 -17.37 -8.86
N GLU A 186 -1.00 -16.22 -8.85
CA GLU A 186 -0.87 -15.23 -9.92
C GLU A 186 0.46 -14.48 -9.86
N LEU A 187 0.92 -14.10 -8.67
CA LEU A 187 2.23 -13.47 -8.49
C LEU A 187 3.38 -14.40 -8.93
N LEU A 188 3.26 -15.71 -8.70
CA LEU A 188 4.22 -16.70 -9.19
C LEU A 188 4.20 -16.86 -10.71
N ARG A 189 3.07 -16.61 -11.39
CA ARG A 189 3.02 -16.57 -12.86
C ARG A 189 3.74 -15.34 -13.39
N ILE A 190 3.49 -14.18 -12.78
CA ILE A 190 4.14 -12.92 -13.12
C ILE A 190 5.67 -13.02 -12.94
N GLN A 191 6.14 -13.64 -11.85
CA GLN A 191 7.58 -13.79 -11.58
C GLN A 191 8.33 -14.60 -12.64
N LYS A 192 7.63 -15.46 -13.41
CA LYS A 192 8.24 -16.33 -14.42
C LYS A 192 8.31 -15.69 -15.82
N GLN A 193 7.68 -14.53 -16.01
CA GLN A 193 7.68 -13.77 -17.27
C GLN A 193 8.90 -12.84 -17.33
#